data_AF-A0A2V6I3L0-F1
#
_entry.id   AF-A0A2V6I3L0-F1
#
_cell.length_a   1.000
_cell.length_b   1.000
_cell.length_c   1.000
_cell.angle_alpha   90.00
_cell.angle_beta   90.00
_cell.angle_gamma   90.00
#
_symmetry.space_group_name_H-M   'P 1'
#
loop_
_entity.id
_entity.type
_entity.pdbx_description
1 polymer ?
#
loop_
_entity_poly.entity_id
_entity_poly.type
_entity_poly.pdbx_seq_one_letter_code
_entity_poly.pdbx_strand_id
1 'polypeptide(L)'
;KPVVAGRSPASGRSAANTAGATTSEFLHFANVGESIAATSAKLEKVRLLAEYLRTLKSDQLLIVTTYLTGRAFAQSDLRTLQVGWAVIYRALAAATKISDAEFHRIAASHGDLGKTAFEVL
;
A
#
# COMPACT_ATOMS: atom_id res chain seq x y z
N LYS A 1 -41.46 22.89 -28.82
CA LYS A 1 -40.15 23.36 -28.32
C LYS A 1 -39.54 22.25 -27.45
N PRO A 2 -38.62 21.42 -27.97
CA PRO A 2 -37.88 20.47 -27.14
C PRO A 2 -36.44 20.96 -26.89
N VAL A 3 -35.97 20.69 -25.68
CA VAL A 3 -34.68 21.05 -25.10
C VAL A 3 -33.54 20.25 -25.74
N VAL A 4 -32.51 20.96 -26.22
CA VAL A 4 -31.24 20.39 -26.65
C VAL A 4 -30.41 20.05 -25.41
N ALA A 5 -30.23 18.76 -25.12
CA ALA A 5 -29.31 18.30 -24.10
C ALA A 5 -27.88 18.29 -24.66
N GLY A 6 -27.04 19.22 -24.18
CA GLY A 6 -25.63 19.29 -24.52
C GLY A 6 -24.88 18.04 -24.06
N ARG A 7 -24.29 17.33 -25.01
CA ARG A 7 -23.41 16.18 -24.76
C ARG A 7 -22.00 16.72 -24.48
N SER A 8 -21.61 16.73 -23.20
CA SER A 8 -20.25 17.09 -22.77
C SER A 8 -19.27 15.98 -23.18
N PRO A 9 -18.12 16.27 -23.83
CA PRO A 9 -17.14 15.26 -24.14
C PRO A 9 -16.32 14.95 -22.88
N ALA A 10 -16.45 13.71 -22.40
CA ALA A 10 -15.54 13.14 -21.42
C ALA A 10 -14.12 13.17 -21.99
N SER A 11 -13.26 14.02 -21.42
CA SER A 11 -11.84 14.07 -21.71
C SER A 11 -11.21 12.72 -21.34
N GLY A 12 -10.91 11.92 -22.35
CA GLY A 12 -10.16 10.68 -22.21
C GLY A 12 -8.83 10.96 -21.51
N ARG A 13 -8.64 10.37 -20.33
CA ARG A 13 -7.31 10.29 -19.73
C ARG A 13 -6.51 9.34 -20.60
N SER A 14 -5.67 9.92 -21.45
CA SER A 14 -4.72 9.23 -22.30
C SER A 14 -3.82 8.35 -21.44
N ALA A 15 -4.13 7.05 -21.42
CA ALA A 15 -3.25 6.00 -20.94
C ALA A 15 -2.17 5.78 -22.00
N ALA A 16 -1.23 6.73 -22.08
CA ALA A 16 -0.09 6.65 -22.97
C ALA A 16 1.20 6.73 -22.16
N ASN A 17 1.60 5.57 -21.65
CA ASN A 17 2.95 5.04 -21.78
C ASN A 17 4.11 6.02 -21.49
N THR A 18 4.37 6.30 -20.21
CA THR A 18 5.71 6.74 -19.76
C THR A 18 6.46 5.51 -19.24
N ALA A 19 6.94 4.68 -20.16
CA ALA A 19 7.88 3.61 -19.87
C ALA A 19 9.31 4.16 -19.68
N GLY A 20 9.46 5.10 -18.74
CA GLY A 20 10.72 5.31 -18.02
C GLY A 20 10.62 4.50 -16.73
N ALA A 21 11.72 3.94 -16.23
CA ALA A 21 11.73 3.25 -14.94
C ALA A 21 11.40 4.25 -13.81
N THR A 22 10.12 4.54 -13.61
CA THR A 22 9.64 5.32 -12.49
C THR A 22 9.86 4.48 -11.26
N THR A 23 10.85 4.84 -10.44
CA THR A 23 11.07 4.25 -9.13
C THR A 23 9.75 4.27 -8.36
N SER A 24 9.25 3.09 -7.99
CA SER A 24 7.99 2.98 -7.25
C SER A 24 8.12 3.67 -5.89
N GLU A 25 7.32 4.70 -5.66
CA GLU A 25 7.28 5.43 -4.37
C GLU A 25 6.90 4.47 -3.23
N PHE A 26 6.00 3.53 -3.50
CA PHE A 26 5.60 2.50 -2.55
C PHE A 26 6.73 1.50 -2.25
N LEU A 27 7.53 1.12 -3.26
CA LEU A 27 8.69 0.26 -3.04
C LEU A 27 9.75 0.95 -2.18
N HIS A 28 10.01 2.24 -2.43
CA HIS A 28 10.94 3.00 -1.60
C HIS A 28 10.46 3.07 -0.14
N PHE A 29 9.17 3.37 0.08
CA PHE A 29 8.54 3.32 1.40
C PHE A 29 8.69 1.95 2.08
N ALA A 30 8.41 0.86 1.37
CA ALA A 30 8.51 -0.50 1.91
C ALA A 30 9.95 -0.84 2.33
N ASN A 31 10.94 -0.49 1.50
CA ASN A 31 12.36 -0.72 1.81
C ASN A 31 12.84 0.09 3.03
N VAL A 32 12.32 1.30 3.23
CA VAL A 32 12.58 2.08 4.46
C VAL A 32 11.96 1.39 5.67
N GLY A 33 10.73 0.89 5.55
CA GLY A 33 10.07 0.09 6.58
C GLY A 33 10.88 -1.14 6.99
N GLU A 34 11.38 -1.90 6.01
CA GLU A 34 12.25 -3.06 6.23
C GLU A 34 13.55 -2.68 6.96
N SER A 35 14.20 -1.60 6.51
CA SER A 35 15.44 -1.09 7.14
C SER A 35 15.22 -0.69 8.61
N ILE A 36 14.07 -0.09 8.93
CA ILE A 36 13.67 0.26 10.30
C ILE A 36 13.37 -1.00 11.13
N ALA A 37 12.71 -2.00 10.54
CA ALA A 37 12.37 -3.26 11.21
C ALA A 37 13.61 -4.11 11.53
N ALA A 38 14.63 -4.07 10.66
CA ALA A 38 15.87 -4.83 10.79
C ALA A 38 16.77 -4.40 11.96
N THR A 39 16.55 -3.22 12.55
CA THR A 39 17.33 -2.72 13.69
C THR A 39 16.51 -2.67 14.97
N SER A 40 17.14 -2.92 16.12
CA SER A 40 16.54 -2.71 17.45
C SER A 40 16.92 -1.36 18.07
N ALA A 41 17.91 -0.66 17.52
CA ALA A 41 18.44 0.57 18.08
C ALA A 41 17.49 1.75 17.83
N LYS A 42 16.90 2.30 18.91
CA LYS A 42 15.93 3.41 18.84
C LYS A 42 16.48 4.62 18.06
N LEU A 43 17.72 5.03 18.33
CA LEU A 43 18.33 6.19 17.65
C LEU A 43 18.52 5.94 16.16
N GLU A 44 18.83 4.70 15.77
CA GLU A 44 18.98 4.35 14.36
C GLU A 44 17.64 4.39 13.63
N LYS A 45 16.56 3.89 14.25
CA LYS A 45 15.19 4.04 13.70
C LYS A 45 14.84 5.51 13.49
N VAL A 46 15.16 6.37 14.46
CA VAL A 46 14.92 7.82 14.35
C VAL A 46 15.74 8.42 13.21
N ARG A 47 17.01 8.04 13.05
CA ARG A 47 17.87 8.50 11.97
C ARG A 47 17.31 8.13 10.59
N LEU A 48 17.01 6.85 10.37
CA LEU A 48 16.43 6.33 9.13
C LEU A 48 15.11 7.02 8.78
N LEU A 49 14.23 7.18 9.76
CA LEU A 49 12.96 7.86 9.57
C LEU A 49 13.15 9.34 9.21
N ALA A 50 14.01 10.05 9.93
CA ALA A 50 14.26 11.47 9.68
C ALA A 50 14.91 11.70 8.30
N GLU A 51 15.80 10.82 7.86
CA GLU A 51 16.37 10.85 6.52
C GLU A 51 15.31 10.68 5.45
N TYR A 52 14.45 9.68 5.59
CA TYR A 52 13.35 9.44 4.66
C TYR A 52 12.36 10.61 4.63
N LEU A 53 11.91 11.12 5.76
CA LEU A 53 10.93 12.22 5.79
C LEU A 53 11.45 13.51 5.14
N ARG A 54 12.78 13.76 5.15
CA ARG A 54 13.38 14.92 4.48
C ARG A 54 13.33 14.85 2.95
N THR A 55 13.15 13.66 2.36
CA THR A 55 13.07 13.52 0.89
C THR A 55 11.66 13.72 0.35
N LEU A 56 10.64 13.74 1.23
CA LEU A 56 9.24 13.74 0.85
C LEU A 56 8.68 15.15 0.64
N LYS A 57 7.75 15.25 -0.30
CA LYS A 57 6.91 16.43 -0.51
C LYS A 57 5.83 16.52 0.57
N SER A 58 5.25 17.71 0.75
CA SER A 58 4.25 17.97 1.81
C SER A 58 2.99 17.10 1.70
N ASP A 59 2.54 16.79 0.50
CA ASP A 59 1.41 15.90 0.22
C ASP A 59 1.73 14.44 0.57
N GLN A 60 2.93 13.98 0.24
CA GLN A 60 3.42 12.64 0.59
C GLN A 60 3.59 12.46 2.09
N LEU A 61 4.06 13.49 2.81
CA LEU A 61 4.25 13.45 4.26
C LEU A 61 2.97 13.09 5.01
N LEU A 62 1.81 13.63 4.60
CA LEU A 62 0.52 13.34 5.26
C LEU A 62 0.15 11.86 5.17
N ILE A 63 0.39 11.27 3.99
CA ILE A 63 0.08 9.87 3.70
C ILE A 63 1.07 8.96 4.43
N VAL A 64 2.37 9.18 4.22
CA VAL A 64 3.45 8.33 4.74
C VAL A 64 3.46 8.29 6.27
N THR A 65 3.32 9.44 6.94
CA THR A 65 3.33 9.49 8.40
C THR A 65 2.15 8.74 9.01
N THR A 66 0.99 8.73 8.35
CA THR A 66 -0.15 7.91 8.76
C THR A 66 0.17 6.42 8.64
N TYR A 67 0.66 5.98 7.48
CA TYR A 67 0.98 4.56 7.26
C TYR A 67 2.11 4.03 8.14
N LEU A 68 3.12 4.84 8.48
CA LEU A 68 4.19 4.46 9.41
C LEU A 68 3.69 4.13 10.82
N THR A 69 2.49 4.59 11.19
CA THR A 69 1.85 4.23 12.47
C THR A 69 1.06 2.93 12.40
N GLY A 70 1.06 2.25 11.25
CA GLY A 70 0.26 1.05 11.01
C GLY A 70 -1.23 1.33 10.85
N ARG A 71 -1.61 2.57 10.50
CA ARG A 71 -3.01 3.00 10.35
C ARG A 71 -3.32 3.33 8.90
N ALA A 72 -4.55 3.00 8.48
CA ALA A 72 -5.07 3.38 7.16
C ALA A 72 -5.65 4.81 7.12
N PHE A 73 -6.04 5.33 8.29
CA PHE A 73 -6.64 6.65 8.44
C PHE A 73 -6.00 7.41 9.62
N ALA A 74 -6.08 8.74 9.58
CA ALA A 74 -5.64 9.61 10.66
C ALA A 74 -6.37 9.30 11.96
N GLN A 75 -5.79 9.64 13.11
CA GLN A 75 -6.40 9.35 14.42
C GLN A 75 -7.72 10.10 14.64
N SER A 76 -7.89 11.28 14.04
CA SER A 76 -9.14 12.05 14.07
C SER A 76 -10.23 11.47 13.17
N ASP A 77 -9.88 10.55 12.27
CA ASP A 77 -10.81 9.88 11.37
C ASP A 77 -11.28 8.58 12.00
N LEU A 78 -12.59 8.52 12.31
CA LEU A 78 -13.21 7.39 13.00
C LEU A 78 -13.59 6.25 12.06
N ARG A 79 -13.25 6.34 10.77
CA ARG A 79 -13.50 5.25 9.83
C ARG A 79 -12.62 4.05 10.14
N THR A 80 -13.22 2.88 9.99
CA THR A 80 -12.55 1.58 10.05
C THR A 80 -12.36 1.07 8.63
N LEU A 81 -11.20 0.51 8.30
CA LEU A 81 -10.93 -0.03 6.96
C LEU A 81 -11.83 -1.23 6.62
N GLN A 82 -12.37 -1.92 7.64
CA GLN A 82 -13.24 -3.10 7.49
C GLN A 82 -12.60 -4.22 6.63
N VAL A 83 -11.27 -4.37 6.76
CA VAL A 83 -10.49 -5.41 6.09
C VAL A 83 -10.04 -6.42 7.13
N GLY A 84 -10.62 -7.62 7.04
CA GLY A 84 -10.19 -8.79 7.80
C GLY A 84 -9.61 -9.87 6.88
N TRP A 85 -9.23 -10.99 7.50
CA TRP A 85 -8.66 -12.17 6.86
C TRP A 85 -9.34 -12.54 5.53
N ALA A 86 -10.67 -12.65 5.51
CA ALA A 86 -11.41 -13.09 4.33
C ALA A 86 -11.26 -12.14 3.14
N VAL A 87 -11.11 -10.83 3.38
CA VAL A 87 -10.89 -9.85 2.31
C VAL A 87 -9.47 -9.98 1.76
N ILE A 88 -8.47 -10.13 2.63
CA ILE A 88 -7.06 -10.28 2.25
C ILE A 88 -6.86 -11.56 1.45
N TYR A 89 -7.40 -12.68 1.91
CA TYR A 89 -7.34 -13.96 1.20
C TYR A 89 -7.94 -13.87 -0.21
N ARG A 90 -9.16 -13.31 -0.35
CA ARG A 90 -9.77 -13.14 -1.68
C ARG A 90 -8.95 -12.25 -2.60
N ALA A 91 -8.34 -11.19 -2.07
CA ALA A 91 -7.47 -10.32 -2.85
C ALA A 91 -6.23 -11.06 -3.34
N LEU A 92 -5.58 -11.85 -2.48
CA LEU A 92 -4.41 -12.66 -2.85
C LEU A 92 -4.77 -13.79 -3.83
N ALA A 93 -5.89 -14.48 -3.61
CA ALA A 93 -6.39 -15.49 -4.54
C ALA A 93 -6.74 -14.91 -5.91
N ALA A 94 -7.23 -13.66 -5.98
CA ALA A 94 -7.50 -12.98 -7.24
C ALA A 94 -6.23 -12.42 -7.92
N ALA A 95 -5.23 -11.99 -7.15
CA ALA A 95 -3.97 -11.46 -7.66
C ALA A 95 -3.01 -12.59 -8.12
N THR A 96 -3.19 -13.80 -7.60
CA THR A 96 -2.34 -14.96 -7.85
C THR A 96 -3.16 -16.10 -8.47
N LYS A 97 -2.57 -17.30 -8.61
CA LYS A 97 -3.30 -18.54 -8.94
C LYS A 97 -3.22 -19.56 -7.81
N ILE A 98 -3.06 -19.09 -6.57
CA ILE A 98 -2.93 -19.97 -5.41
C ILE A 98 -4.24 -20.71 -5.15
N SER A 99 -4.12 -21.99 -4.76
CA SER A 99 -5.28 -22.76 -4.32
C SER A 99 -5.59 -22.50 -2.85
N ASP A 100 -6.84 -22.71 -2.45
CA ASP A 100 -7.29 -22.56 -1.07
C ASP A 100 -6.43 -23.39 -0.12
N ALA A 101 -6.18 -24.65 -0.47
CA ALA A 101 -5.37 -25.56 0.34
C ALA A 101 -3.95 -25.02 0.54
N GLU A 102 -3.33 -24.49 -0.53
CA GLU A 102 -1.96 -23.98 -0.43
C GLU A 102 -1.88 -22.71 0.40
N PHE A 103 -2.82 -21.79 0.19
CA PHE A 103 -2.88 -20.57 0.98
C PHE A 103 -3.03 -20.85 2.47
N HIS A 104 -3.90 -21.80 2.86
CA HIS A 104 -4.08 -22.16 4.27
C HIS A 104 -2.83 -22.82 4.86
N ARG A 105 -2.08 -23.61 4.08
CA ARG A 105 -0.80 -24.18 4.54
C ARG A 105 0.22 -23.09 4.85
N ILE A 106 0.44 -22.16 3.91
CA ILE A 106 1.41 -21.06 4.06
C ILE A 106 0.98 -20.11 5.18
N ALA A 107 -0.30 -19.79 5.30
CA ALA A 107 -0.76 -18.93 6.36
C ALA A 107 -0.64 -19.55 7.76
N ALA A 108 -0.90 -20.86 7.88
CA ALA A 108 -0.72 -21.58 9.13
C ALA A 108 0.75 -21.67 9.56
N SER A 109 1.70 -21.72 8.60
CA SER A 109 3.13 -21.77 8.92
C SER A 109 3.68 -20.42 9.39
N HIS A 110 3.23 -19.31 8.81
CA HIS A 110 3.73 -17.98 9.17
C HIS A 110 3.01 -17.32 10.35
N GLY A 111 1.71 -17.57 10.51
CA GLY A 111 0.87 -16.85 11.47
C GLY A 111 0.76 -15.34 11.20
N ASP A 112 1.26 -14.88 10.05
CA ASP A 112 1.34 -13.47 9.64
C ASP A 112 0.94 -13.35 8.17
N LEU A 113 -0.09 -12.55 7.92
CA LEU A 113 -0.67 -12.35 6.60
C LEU A 113 0.25 -11.59 5.64
N GLY A 114 1.13 -10.72 6.14
CA GLY A 114 2.09 -10.00 5.33
C GLY A 114 3.16 -10.93 4.78
N LYS A 115 3.69 -11.84 5.61
CA LYS A 115 4.63 -12.89 5.19
C LYS A 115 3.97 -13.86 4.22
N THR A 116 2.72 -14.27 4.49
CA THR A 116 1.95 -15.07 3.53
C THR A 116 1.82 -14.35 2.20
N ALA A 117 1.43 -13.07 2.19
CA ALA A 117 1.33 -12.29 0.96
C ALA A 117 2.66 -12.22 0.20
N PHE A 118 3.76 -12.02 0.91
CA PHE A 118 5.11 -11.98 0.32
C PHE A 118 5.52 -13.31 -0.32
N GLU A 119 5.11 -14.45 0.25
CA GLU A 119 5.45 -15.77 -0.30
C GLU A 119 4.60 -16.15 -1.53
N VAL A 120 3.37 -15.65 -1.62
CA VAL A 120 2.42 -16.07 -2.67
C VAL A 120 2.42 -15.18 -3.92
N LEU A 121 2.98 -13.96 -3.84
CA LEU A 121 3.07 -12.97 -4.92
C LEU A 121 4.37 -13.09 -5.70
#